data_AF-A0A7W5EJY4-F1
#
_entry.id   AF-A0A7W5EJY4-F1
#
_cell.length_a   1.000
_cell.length_b   1.000
_cell.length_c   1.000
_cell.angle_alpha   90.00
_cell.angle_beta   90.00
_cell.angle_gamma   90.00
#
_symmetry.space_group_name_H-M   'P 1'
#
loop_
_entity.id
_entity.type
_entity.pdbx_description
1 polymer ?
#
loop_
_entity_poly.entity_id
_entity_poly.type
_entity_poly.pdbx_seq_one_letter_code
_entity_poly.pdbx_strand_id
1 'polypeptide(L)'
;MHRPAQLQIVERTADASDALTVFVVCAQAMLDPMTPEPLRRTYESRLVGQLTTLKALGAFDLFSIRDPALAALVNDELATVSG
;
A
#
# COMPACT_ATOMS: atom_id res chain seq x y z
N MET A 1 11.55 -6.91 31.27
CA MET A 1 10.12 -7.21 31.05
C MET A 1 9.93 -7.52 29.57
N HIS A 2 9.75 -8.78 29.20
CA HIS A 2 9.48 -9.18 27.80
C HIS A 2 8.00 -8.96 27.50
N ARG A 3 7.69 -8.19 26.46
CA ARG A 3 6.31 -8.01 25.99
C ARG A 3 5.79 -9.34 25.41
N PRO A 4 4.56 -9.78 25.71
CA PRO A 4 4.04 -11.05 25.20
C PRO A 4 3.87 -11.01 23.68
N ALA A 5 4.31 -12.07 22.99
CA ALA A 5 4.28 -12.20 21.53
C ALA A 5 2.89 -11.95 20.91
N GLN A 6 1.82 -12.26 21.64
CA GLN A 6 0.44 -12.02 21.21
C GLN A 6 0.13 -10.53 21.00
N LEU A 7 0.63 -9.64 21.87
CA LEU A 7 0.43 -8.20 21.71
C LEU A 7 1.27 -7.63 20.56
N GLN A 8 2.43 -8.23 20.27
CA GLN A 8 3.26 -7.87 19.11
C GLN A 8 2.63 -8.29 17.79
N ILE A 9 1.95 -9.45 17.77
CA ILE A 9 1.24 -9.92 16.57
C ILE A 9 0.03 -9.02 16.28
N VAL A 10 -0.76 -8.67 17.31
CA VAL A 10 -1.95 -7.82 17.14
C VAL A 10 -1.60 -6.41 16.67
N GLU A 11 -0.57 -5.78 17.24
CA GLU A 11 -0.10 -4.47 16.78
C GLU A 11 0.43 -4.54 15.34
N ARG A 12 1.22 -5.56 15.01
CA ARG A 12 1.73 -5.74 13.64
C ARG A 12 0.62 -6.00 12.61
N THR A 13 -0.46 -6.66 13.01
CA THR A 13 -1.65 -6.81 12.16
C THR A 13 -2.46 -5.53 12.03
N ALA A 14 -2.48 -4.68 13.06
CA ALA A 14 -3.10 -3.36 13.00
C ALA A 14 -2.32 -2.45 12.04
N ASP A 15 -0.99 -2.45 12.12
CA ASP A 15 -0.10 -1.72 11.21
C ASP A 15 -0.30 -2.18 9.74
N ALA A 16 -0.52 -3.48 9.54
CA ALA A 16 -0.81 -4.08 8.24
C ALA A 16 -2.20 -3.70 7.69
N SER A 17 -3.24 -3.72 8.53
CA SER A 17 -4.58 -3.28 8.12
C SER A 17 -4.63 -1.79 7.83
N ASP A 18 -3.85 -1.00 8.58
CA ASP A 18 -3.70 0.44 8.34
C ASP A 18 -2.95 0.68 7.02
N ALA A 19 -1.91 -0.09 6.71
CA ALA A 19 -1.20 0.00 5.42
C ALA A 19 -2.13 -0.29 4.23
N LEU A 20 -3.00 -1.30 4.32
CA LEU A 20 -3.99 -1.59 3.28
C LEU A 20 -5.02 -0.47 3.16
N THR A 21 -5.50 0.05 4.28
CA THR A 21 -6.46 1.16 4.30
C THR A 21 -5.85 2.41 3.65
N VAL A 22 -4.62 2.76 4.02
CA VAL A 22 -3.88 3.90 3.44
C VAL A 22 -3.67 3.71 1.94
N PHE A 23 -3.30 2.51 1.49
CA PHE A 23 -3.15 2.21 0.07
C PHE A 23 -4.46 2.41 -0.69
N VAL A 24 -5.58 1.86 -0.22
CA VAL A 24 -6.88 2.00 -0.88
C VAL A 24 -7.32 3.46 -0.95
N VAL A 25 -7.18 4.21 0.14
CA VAL A 25 -7.55 5.63 0.18
C VAL A 25 -6.70 6.45 -0.79
N CYS A 26 -5.38 6.24 -0.80
CA CYS A 26 -4.48 6.95 -1.72
C CYS A 26 -4.76 6.58 -3.18
N ALA A 27 -5.00 5.30 -3.47
CA ALA A 27 -5.35 4.81 -4.80
C ALA A 27 -6.64 5.46 -5.31
N GLN A 28 -7.70 5.48 -4.49
CA GLN A 28 -8.96 6.12 -4.85
C GLN A 28 -8.77 7.61 -5.14
N ALA A 29 -8.03 8.32 -4.28
CA ALA A 29 -7.75 9.74 -4.48
C ALA A 29 -6.92 10.00 -5.76
N MET A 30 -5.98 9.13 -6.11
CA MET A 30 -5.24 9.23 -7.37
C MET A 30 -6.10 8.95 -8.60
N LEU A 31 -7.08 8.05 -8.50
CA LEU A 31 -8.00 7.73 -9.60
C LEU A 31 -9.11 8.78 -9.77
N ASP A 32 -9.35 9.62 -8.76
CA ASP A 32 -10.33 10.70 -8.83
C ASP A 32 -9.85 11.82 -9.79
N PRO A 33 -10.60 12.13 -10.86
CA PRO A 33 -10.25 13.19 -11.80
C PRO A 33 -10.29 14.59 -11.18
N MET A 34 -10.92 14.77 -10.02
CA MET A 34 -10.98 16.04 -9.29
C MET A 34 -9.77 16.29 -8.40
N THR A 35 -8.92 15.29 -8.19
CA THR A 35 -7.72 15.45 -7.36
C THR A 35 -6.66 16.26 -8.11
N PRO A 36 -6.21 17.41 -7.56
CA PRO A 36 -5.18 18.22 -8.18
C PRO A 36 -3.84 17.49 -8.27
N GLU A 37 -3.08 17.73 -9.34
CA GLU A 37 -1.78 17.09 -9.60
C GLU A 37 -0.78 17.14 -8.42
N PRO A 38 -0.59 18.27 -7.70
CA PRO A 38 0.31 18.29 -6.54
C PRO A 38 -0.14 17.37 -5.40
N LEU A 39 -1.45 17.20 -5.26
CA LEU A 39 -2.04 16.34 -4.26
C LEU A 39 -1.94 14.87 -4.69
N ARG A 40 -2.14 14.57 -5.99
CA ARG A 40 -1.92 13.22 -6.56
C ARG A 40 -0.51 12.71 -6.30
N ARG A 41 0.53 13.52 -6.51
CA ARG A 41 1.93 13.13 -6.21
C ARG A 41 2.17 12.82 -4.73
N THR A 42 1.48 13.55 -3.84
CA THR A 42 1.58 13.30 -2.39
C THR A 42 0.96 11.96 -2.04
N TYR A 43 -0.19 11.62 -2.64
CA TYR A 43 -0.83 10.32 -2.48
C TYR A 43 -0.02 9.19 -3.09
N GLU A 44 0.59 9.42 -4.25
CA GLU A 44 1.49 8.48 -4.91
C GLU A 44 2.67 8.10 -4.01
N SER A 45 3.38 9.08 -3.45
CA SER A 45 4.49 8.83 -2.53
C SER A 45 4.05 8.04 -1.28
N ARG A 46 2.85 8.34 -0.75
CA ARG A 46 2.30 7.60 0.40
C ARG A 46 1.91 6.18 0.04
N LEU A 47 1.32 5.98 -1.15
CA LEU A 47 0.91 4.68 -1.68
C LEU A 47 2.12 3.78 -1.89
N VAL A 48 3.15 4.28 -2.56
CA VAL A 48 4.43 3.56 -2.80
C VAL A 48 5.05 3.12 -1.48
N GLY A 49 5.04 3.99 -0.46
CA GLY A 49 5.54 3.65 0.86
C GLY A 49 4.84 2.46 1.55
N GLN A 50 3.59 2.13 1.17
CA GLN A 50 2.89 0.96 1.72
C GLN A 50 3.14 -0.34 0.94
N LEU A 51 3.70 -0.26 -0.28
CA LEU A 51 3.84 -1.43 -1.16
C LEU A 51 4.70 -2.53 -0.54
N THR A 52 5.77 -2.17 0.17
CA THR A 52 6.62 -3.14 0.87
C THR A 52 5.84 -3.94 1.92
N THR A 53 5.03 -3.26 2.72
CA THR A 53 4.18 -3.90 3.74
C THR A 53 3.13 -4.79 3.10
N LEU A 54 2.49 -4.32 2.02
CA LEU A 54 1.46 -5.08 1.31
C LEU A 54 1.99 -6.30 0.56
N LYS A 55 3.20 -6.20 0.00
CA LYS A 55 3.91 -7.33 -0.61
C LYS A 55 4.27 -8.38 0.43
N ALA A 56 4.77 -7.98 1.60
CA ALA A 56 5.07 -8.91 2.69
C ALA A 56 3.82 -9.64 3.21
N LEU A 57 2.64 -9.04 3.03
CA LEU A 57 1.34 -9.63 3.36
C LEU A 57 0.76 -10.53 2.25
N GLY A 58 1.35 -10.55 1.05
CA GLY A 58 0.80 -11.26 -0.11
C GLY A 58 -0.51 -10.66 -0.63
N ALA A 59 -0.81 -9.40 -0.34
CA ALA A 59 -2.08 -8.78 -0.70
C ALA A 59 -2.32 -8.77 -2.23
N PHE A 60 -1.26 -8.58 -3.01
CA PHE A 60 -1.32 -8.59 -4.48
C PHE A 60 -1.36 -10.00 -5.09
N ASP A 61 -0.99 -11.03 -4.33
CA ASP A 61 -1.14 -12.43 -4.76
C ASP A 61 -2.60 -12.91 -4.59
N LEU A 62 -3.35 -12.24 -3.71
CA LEU A 62 -4.75 -12.54 -3.39
C LEU A 62 -5.75 -11.67 -4.16
N PHE A 63 -5.38 -10.43 -4.49
CA PHE A 63 -6.26 -9.46 -5.13
C PHE A 63 -5.62 -8.83 -6.37
N SER A 64 -6.38 -8.73 -7.47
CA SER A 64 -5.95 -8.04 -8.69
C SER A 64 -6.33 -6.56 -8.68
N ILE A 65 -5.39 -5.69 -9.04
CA ILE A 65 -5.65 -4.26 -9.29
C ILE A 65 -6.42 -4.13 -10.61
N ARG A 66 -7.60 -3.50 -10.57
CA ARG A 66 -8.48 -3.36 -11.75
C ARG A 66 -8.10 -2.20 -12.66
N ASP A 67 -7.52 -1.14 -12.11
CA ASP A 67 -7.10 0.01 -12.90
C ASP A 67 -5.72 -0.27 -13.54
N PRO A 68 -5.60 -0.15 -14.87
CA PRO A 68 -4.38 -0.54 -15.58
C PRO A 68 -3.20 0.39 -15.30
N ALA A 69 -3.44 1.68 -15.09
CA ALA A 69 -2.37 2.65 -14.80
C ALA A 69 -1.83 2.42 -13.38
N LEU A 70 -2.72 2.18 -12.42
CA LEU A 70 -2.35 1.83 -11.06
C LEU A 70 -1.62 0.48 -11.00
N ALA A 71 -2.08 -0.52 -11.78
CA ALA A 71 -1.43 -1.82 -11.85
C ALA A 71 0.00 -1.70 -12.40
N ALA A 72 0.22 -0.90 -13.44
CA ALA A 72 1.55 -0.64 -14.01
C ALA A 72 2.48 0.00 -12.98
N LEU A 73 2.03 1.07 -12.31
CA LEU A 73 2.81 1.75 -11.27
C LEU A 73 3.22 0.80 -10.14
N VAL A 74 2.28 -0.02 -9.64
CA VAL A 74 2.60 -0.97 -8.57
C VAL A 74 3.60 -2.02 -9.04
N ASN A 75 3.44 -2.57 -10.25
CA ASN A 75 4.37 -3.56 -10.78
C ASN A 75 5.79 -3.01 -10.95
N ASP A 76 5.92 -1.78 -11.45
CA ASP A 76 7.21 -1.11 -11.61
C ASP A 76 7.91 -0.95 -10.25
N GLU A 77 7.20 -0.45 -9.23
CA GLU A 77 7.76 -0.28 -7.89
C GLU A 77 8.07 -1.62 -7.19
N LEU A 78 7.28 -2.67 -7.41
CA LEU A 78 7.59 -3.98 -6.84
C LEU A 78 8.82 -4.63 -7.50
N ALA A 79 9.09 -4.33 -8.77
CA ALA A 79 10.28 -4.78 -9.47
C ALA A 79 11.55 -4.11 -8.92
N THR A 80 11.49 -2.84 -8.51
CA THR A 80 12.63 -2.13 -7.91
C THR A 80 12.97 -2.61 -6.49
N VAL A 81 11.96 -3.02 -5.71
CA VAL A 81 12.15 -3.55 -4.33
C VAL A 81 12.66 -5.01 -4.31
N SER A 82 12.69 -5.70 -5.45
CA SER A 82 13.16 -7.09 -5.56
C SER A 82 14.60 -7.24 -6.05
N GLY A 83 15.28 -6.13 -6.31
CA GLY A 83 16.67 -6.07 -6.79
C GLY A 83 17.71 -5.94 -5.68
#